data_AF-A0A1I5HRQ5-F1
#
_entry.id   AF-A0A1I5HRQ5-F1
#
_cell.length_a   1.000
_cell.length_b   1.000
_cell.length_c   1.000
_cell.angle_alpha   90.00
_cell.angle_beta   90.00
_cell.angle_gamma   90.00
#
_symmetry.space_group_name_H-M   'P 1'
#
loop_
_entity.id
_entity.type
_entity.pdbx_description
1 polymer ?
#
loop_
_entity_poly.entity_id
_entity_poly.type
_entity_poly.pdbx_seq_one_letter_code
_entity_poly.pdbx_strand_id
1 'polypeptide(L)'
;MALYTQTAVSIGDEEFKQFHALSLKQSMDGHHELKLSIGYDWLLRTGKDPVSSGKSFLGKELRMSVQAIEGSNDLKPLFFNGIVSSVTFGKASNGINGHCTIIATSPTILLDGNPHIQSYEQQDLAAIAGTVAKSSSASPGGLEINPAYSGKLKYIVQYRETGYQFLQRLAQRYGEWFFYNGQQIIFGKYSPQKTILYHQVNLVDFSLTLRTLPNRIALKGMEYRQYSFVENNTGSIAEGGVDSLTQHAQAQSDKLYTKPSQYKLPYAFSSNAKEELELLAKRQKQAQMSQMVVVTGKSKSTALRLGDTISIQENIFSNEDHGEYMITALEHHCDGNGEYHNIFEGTPVAAAVPPLDLDNYPFAEAQSATVVENFDPKGLGRIRVRFSWQNGTSPWIRLMQPHGGGDKGFYFIPEVGEEVWVDFEGGNPEAPFATGAAYNGTAKTNFGDTMNNVKVISTRSGHTIKLDDSSGQEFITIADKGGNTIVMDTNGQNISISAQEHISINARNITFQATESIDVNAGMHITNAAGMNMTHSAGMNILHNAGDSMSQYSVNDYRLSATNITKIAMENMDVQAKKIEKTAEQMKVDSSKEEMTINSGKSVAIKSAEKSKLF
;
A
#
# COMPACT_ATOMS: atom_id res chain seq x y z
N MET A 1 33.64 -49.48 18.27
CA MET A 1 33.07 -49.80 19.60
C MET A 1 31.78 -49.01 19.78
N ALA A 2 30.76 -49.54 20.45
CA ALA A 2 29.59 -48.74 20.80
C ALA A 2 30.02 -47.67 21.81
N LEU A 3 29.83 -46.39 21.48
CA LEU A 3 29.95 -45.30 22.45
C LEU A 3 28.72 -45.39 23.34
N TYR A 4 28.91 -45.84 24.58
CA TYR A 4 27.88 -45.76 25.59
C TYR A 4 27.72 -44.30 26.02
N THR A 5 26.48 -43.85 26.14
CA THR A 5 26.14 -42.48 26.53
C THR A 5 25.38 -42.45 27.85
N GLN A 6 25.60 -41.40 28.61
CA GLN A 6 24.81 -41.03 29.77
C GLN A 6 23.83 -39.95 29.35
N THR A 7 22.55 -40.28 29.45
CA THR A 7 21.45 -39.35 29.15
C THR A 7 20.79 -38.92 30.44
N ALA A 8 20.75 -37.62 30.68
CA ALA A 8 20.03 -37.00 31.79
C ALA A 8 18.88 -36.18 31.22
N VAL A 9 17.70 -36.35 31.79
CA VAL A 9 16.54 -35.51 31.53
C VAL A 9 16.14 -34.84 32.84
N SER A 10 15.63 -33.62 32.78
CA SER A 10 14.99 -32.97 33.91
C SER A 10 13.70 -32.31 33.45
N ILE A 11 12.66 -32.35 34.28
CA ILE A 11 11.36 -31.70 34.01
C ILE A 11 10.98 -30.89 35.24
N GLY A 12 11.10 -29.55 35.13
CA GLY A 12 11.13 -28.69 36.31
C GLY A 12 12.26 -29.09 37.26
N ASP A 13 11.94 -29.33 38.54
CA ASP A 13 12.94 -29.69 39.57
C ASP A 13 13.22 -31.20 39.64
N GLU A 14 12.55 -32.02 38.84
CA GLU A 14 12.69 -33.48 38.87
C GLU A 14 13.73 -33.94 37.84
N GLU A 15 14.78 -34.66 38.30
CA GLU A 15 15.84 -35.22 37.45
C GLU A 15 15.66 -36.73 37.24
N PHE A 16 16.01 -37.18 36.04
CA PHE A 16 15.58 -38.44 35.44
C PHE A 16 16.75 -39.09 34.69
N LYS A 17 17.19 -40.28 35.12
CA LYS A 17 18.40 -40.98 34.62
C LYS A 17 18.16 -42.36 33.96
N GLN A 18 16.91 -42.78 33.77
CA GLN A 18 16.50 -44.14 33.36
C GLN A 18 15.21 -44.10 32.54
N PHE A 19 15.24 -44.10 31.22
CA PHE A 19 14.02 -44.10 30.40
C PHE A 19 13.95 -45.33 29.51
N HIS A 20 12.81 -45.58 28.88
CA HIS A 20 12.71 -46.69 27.91
C HIS A 20 13.32 -46.27 26.57
N ALA A 21 12.87 -45.14 26.03
CA ALA A 21 13.35 -44.59 24.77
C ALA A 21 13.17 -43.07 24.74
N LEU A 22 14.11 -42.40 24.09
CA LEU A 22 14.08 -40.97 23.81
C LEU A 22 14.35 -40.75 22.33
N SER A 23 13.55 -39.92 21.69
CA SER A 23 13.81 -39.41 20.34
C SER A 23 13.63 -37.91 20.28
N LEU A 24 14.55 -37.19 19.64
CA LEU A 24 14.46 -35.75 19.41
C LEU A 24 14.55 -35.47 17.91
N LYS A 25 13.49 -34.88 17.34
CA LYS A 25 13.40 -34.45 15.94
C LYS A 25 13.55 -32.95 15.82
N GLN A 26 14.50 -32.51 15.01
CA GLN A 26 14.85 -31.12 14.79
C GLN A 26 14.97 -30.83 13.30
N SER A 27 14.50 -29.67 12.90
CA SER A 27 14.59 -29.16 11.53
C SER A 27 14.81 -27.65 11.58
N MET A 28 15.45 -27.09 10.56
CA MET A 28 15.47 -25.63 10.35
C MET A 28 14.09 -25.08 10.02
N ASP A 29 13.18 -25.93 9.59
CA ASP A 29 11.78 -25.61 9.33
C ASP A 29 10.87 -26.30 10.34
N GLY A 30 10.28 -25.51 11.24
CA GLY A 30 9.22 -25.91 12.15
C GLY A 30 9.66 -26.04 13.60
N HIS A 31 8.70 -26.47 14.44
CA HIS A 31 8.96 -26.75 15.84
C HIS A 31 9.64 -28.11 16.01
N HIS A 32 10.52 -28.19 17.00
CA HIS A 32 11.21 -29.44 17.33
C HIS A 32 10.34 -30.27 18.26
N GLU A 33 10.50 -31.58 18.22
CA GLU A 33 9.75 -32.52 19.05
C GLU A 33 10.70 -33.49 19.75
N LEU A 34 10.75 -33.44 21.07
CA LEU A 34 11.34 -34.47 21.92
C LEU A 34 10.24 -35.37 22.46
N LYS A 35 10.35 -36.66 22.19
CA LYS A 35 9.48 -37.71 22.73
C LYS A 35 10.26 -38.56 23.72
N LEU A 36 9.79 -38.58 24.96
CA LEU A 36 10.34 -39.36 26.06
C LEU A 36 9.33 -40.42 26.49
N SER A 37 9.72 -41.69 26.43
CA SER A 37 8.89 -42.83 26.85
C SER A 37 9.40 -43.40 28.16
N ILE A 38 8.53 -43.45 29.18
CA ILE A 38 8.85 -43.90 30.54
C ILE A 38 7.80 -44.89 31.06
N GLY A 39 8.16 -45.71 32.03
CA GLY A 39 7.24 -46.61 32.73
C GLY A 39 6.50 -45.94 33.89
N TYR A 40 5.46 -46.59 34.41
CA TYR A 40 4.76 -46.10 35.62
C TYR A 40 5.60 -46.23 36.89
N ASP A 41 6.48 -47.23 36.96
CA ASP A 41 7.47 -47.40 38.03
C ASP A 41 8.31 -46.14 38.23
N TRP A 42 8.54 -45.38 37.16
CA TRP A 42 9.19 -44.08 37.17
C TRP A 42 8.40 -43.02 37.92
N LEU A 43 7.11 -42.92 37.62
CA LEU A 43 6.22 -41.92 38.20
C LEU A 43 5.88 -42.25 39.66
N LEU A 44 5.81 -43.53 40.02
CA LEU A 44 5.56 -43.98 41.40
C LEU A 44 6.65 -43.53 42.38
N ARG A 45 7.89 -43.27 41.92
CA ARG A 45 8.98 -42.75 42.77
C ARG A 45 8.70 -41.35 43.32
N THR A 46 7.78 -40.60 42.70
CA THR A 46 7.36 -39.26 43.16
C THR A 46 6.33 -39.31 44.30
N GLY A 47 5.89 -40.51 44.72
CA GLY A 47 4.97 -40.71 45.85
C GLY A 47 3.49 -40.39 45.57
N LYS A 48 3.14 -39.96 44.35
CA LYS A 48 1.76 -39.75 43.88
C LYS A 48 1.36 -40.86 42.89
N ASP A 49 0.07 -40.93 42.54
CA ASP A 49 -0.36 -41.81 41.46
C ASP A 49 0.24 -41.37 40.11
N PRO A 50 0.55 -42.30 39.18
CA PRO A 50 1.27 -41.99 37.94
C PRO A 50 0.62 -40.89 37.08
N VAL A 51 -0.71 -40.84 37.05
CA VAL A 51 -1.44 -39.86 36.25
C VAL A 51 -1.28 -38.47 36.85
N SER A 52 -1.41 -38.33 38.17
CA SER A 52 -1.16 -37.06 38.86
C SER A 52 0.28 -36.57 38.71
N SER A 53 1.26 -37.46 38.81
CA SER A 53 2.68 -37.12 38.63
C SER A 53 2.96 -36.62 37.24
N GLY A 54 2.61 -37.39 36.20
CA GLY A 54 2.85 -36.98 34.83
C GLY A 54 2.05 -35.73 34.43
N LYS A 55 0.82 -35.57 34.94
CA LYS A 55 0.02 -34.36 34.70
C LYS A 55 0.75 -33.11 35.17
N SER A 56 1.51 -33.21 36.25
CA SER A 56 2.28 -32.08 36.80
C SER A 56 3.45 -31.63 35.91
N PHE A 57 3.82 -32.42 34.89
CA PHE A 57 4.85 -32.06 33.92
C PHE A 57 4.37 -31.15 32.82
N LEU A 58 3.07 -31.15 32.50
CA LEU A 58 2.52 -30.35 31.42
C LEU A 58 2.82 -28.86 31.62
N GLY A 59 3.38 -28.22 30.59
CA GLY A 59 3.78 -26.82 30.61
C GLY A 59 5.11 -26.52 31.31
N LYS A 60 5.77 -27.50 31.94
CA LYS A 60 7.10 -27.32 32.53
C LYS A 60 8.20 -27.37 31.46
N GLU A 61 9.32 -26.74 31.78
CA GLU A 61 10.55 -26.89 31.03
C GLU A 61 11.08 -28.33 31.16
N LEU A 62 11.48 -28.90 30.03
CA LEU A 62 12.26 -30.14 29.93
C LEU A 62 13.66 -29.81 29.46
N ARG A 63 14.69 -30.23 30.20
CA ARG A 63 16.09 -30.15 29.76
C ARG A 63 16.65 -31.55 29.57
N MET A 64 17.26 -31.79 28.43
CA MET A 64 17.93 -33.04 28.07
C MET A 64 19.41 -32.77 27.84
N SER A 65 20.25 -33.66 28.35
CA SER A 65 21.66 -33.75 27.96
C SER A 65 22.06 -35.19 27.63
N VAL A 66 22.79 -35.38 26.54
CA VAL A 66 23.39 -36.68 26.18
C VAL A 66 24.91 -36.52 26.10
N GLN A 67 25.65 -37.29 26.90
CA GLN A 67 27.11 -37.22 27.00
C GLN A 67 27.74 -38.61 26.82
N ALA A 68 28.91 -38.71 26.19
CA ALA A 68 29.65 -39.98 26.10
C ALA A 68 30.29 -40.37 27.46
N ILE A 69 30.28 -41.67 27.82
CA ILE A 69 30.78 -42.19 29.12
C ILE A 69 32.29 -42.46 29.12
N GLU A 70 32.89 -42.89 28.00
CA GLU A 70 34.32 -43.22 27.89
C GLU A 70 34.97 -42.62 26.63
N GLY A 71 36.21 -42.14 26.74
CA GLY A 71 37.17 -42.15 25.63
C GLY A 71 37.39 -40.88 24.80
N SER A 72 36.89 -39.71 25.17
CA SER A 72 37.34 -38.44 24.55
C SER A 72 36.79 -37.22 25.33
N ASN A 73 37.68 -36.43 25.93
CA ASN A 73 37.34 -35.11 26.47
C ASN A 73 36.93 -34.10 25.38
N ASP A 74 36.99 -34.48 24.09
CA ASP A 74 36.69 -33.62 22.94
C ASP A 74 35.25 -33.79 22.42
N LEU A 75 34.49 -34.79 22.88
CA LEU A 75 33.09 -34.98 22.46
C LEU A 75 32.16 -34.09 23.28
N LYS A 76 31.66 -33.03 22.63
CA LYS A 76 30.68 -32.12 23.24
C LYS A 76 29.35 -32.84 23.50
N PRO A 77 28.69 -32.56 24.64
CA PRO A 77 27.37 -33.10 24.93
C PRO A 77 26.28 -32.46 24.04
N LEU A 78 25.24 -33.24 23.72
CA LEU A 78 24.02 -32.74 23.12
C LEU A 78 23.18 -32.09 24.22
N PHE A 79 22.65 -30.89 23.98
CA PHE A 79 21.67 -30.26 24.85
C PHE A 79 20.39 -29.94 24.09
N PHE A 80 19.26 -30.12 24.76
CA PHE A 80 17.97 -29.65 24.27
C PHE A 80 17.12 -29.13 25.43
N ASN A 81 16.61 -27.91 25.28
CA ASN A 81 15.58 -27.39 26.18
C ASN A 81 14.25 -27.27 25.43
N GLY A 82 13.19 -27.78 26.04
CA GLY A 82 11.85 -27.76 25.48
C GLY A 82 10.80 -27.45 26.53
N ILE A 83 9.55 -27.37 26.09
CA ILE A 83 8.39 -27.19 26.95
C ILE A 83 7.49 -28.40 26.75
N VAL A 84 7.11 -29.06 27.84
CA VAL A 84 6.21 -30.21 27.79
C VAL A 84 4.84 -29.78 27.27
N SER A 85 4.52 -30.15 26.04
CA SER A 85 3.28 -29.78 25.34
C SER A 85 2.21 -30.87 25.40
N SER A 86 2.62 -32.12 25.63
CA SER A 86 1.69 -33.23 25.79
C SER A 86 2.23 -34.29 26.74
N VAL A 87 1.33 -34.89 27.52
CA VAL A 87 1.61 -36.05 28.35
C VAL A 87 0.50 -37.07 28.12
N THR A 88 0.89 -38.25 27.64
CA THR A 88 -0.03 -39.35 27.34
C THR A 88 0.19 -40.49 28.32
N PHE A 89 -0.91 -41.01 28.87
CA PHE A 89 -0.93 -42.17 29.76
C PHE A 89 -1.68 -43.31 29.11
N GLY A 90 -1.19 -44.53 29.27
CA GLY A 90 -1.92 -45.71 28.85
C GLY A 90 -1.46 -46.97 29.58
N LYS A 91 -2.20 -48.05 29.35
CA LYS A 91 -1.80 -49.40 29.73
C LYS A 91 -1.55 -50.22 28.47
N ALA A 92 -0.51 -51.02 28.47
CA ALA A 92 -0.29 -52.00 27.42
C ALA A 92 -1.39 -53.08 27.46
N SER A 93 -1.56 -53.81 26.35
CA SER A 93 -2.54 -54.90 26.22
C SER A 93 -2.39 -56.00 27.28
N ASN A 94 -1.22 -56.11 27.90
CA ASN A 94 -0.95 -57.03 29.00
C ASN A 94 -1.56 -56.60 30.35
N GLY A 95 -2.21 -55.43 30.44
CA GLY A 95 -2.97 -54.94 31.60
C GLY A 95 -2.13 -54.54 32.83
N ILE A 96 -0.87 -54.98 32.89
CA ILE A 96 0.04 -54.85 34.03
C ILE A 96 0.99 -53.66 33.85
N ASN A 97 1.48 -53.42 32.63
CA ASN A 97 2.47 -52.38 32.37
C ASN A 97 1.77 -51.09 31.92
N GLY A 98 1.81 -50.08 32.78
CA GLY A 98 1.48 -48.71 32.41
C GLY A 98 2.65 -48.03 31.69
N HIS A 99 2.35 -47.19 30.70
CA HIS A 99 3.32 -46.36 30.00
C HIS A 99 2.91 -44.90 30.05
N CYS A 100 3.92 -44.02 30.11
CA CYS A 100 3.74 -42.59 29.98
C CYS A 100 4.67 -42.07 28.88
N THR A 101 4.11 -41.28 27.98
CA THR A 101 4.85 -40.61 26.90
C THR A 101 4.76 -39.12 27.12
N ILE A 102 5.92 -38.47 27.22
CA ILE A 102 6.04 -37.02 27.38
C ILE A 102 6.53 -36.47 26.05
N ILE A 103 5.83 -35.48 25.52
CA ILE A 103 6.25 -34.73 24.34
C ILE A 103 6.62 -33.33 24.80
N ALA A 104 7.86 -32.93 24.54
CA ALA A 104 8.34 -31.57 24.72
C ALA A 104 8.68 -30.94 23.37
N THR A 105 8.20 -29.74 23.14
CA THR A 105 8.43 -29.00 21.89
C THR A 105 9.45 -27.89 22.10
N SER A 106 10.11 -27.44 21.03
CA SER A 106 10.97 -26.26 21.12
C SER A 106 10.19 -25.03 21.61
N PRO A 107 10.85 -24.11 22.35
CA PRO A 107 10.36 -22.76 22.69
C PRO A 107 9.60 -22.00 21.60
N THR A 108 9.94 -22.23 20.34
CA THR A 108 9.31 -21.58 19.18
C THR A 108 7.81 -21.84 19.10
N ILE A 109 7.27 -22.91 19.72
CA ILE A 109 5.82 -23.15 19.77
C ILE A 109 5.05 -22.02 20.46
N LEU A 110 5.69 -21.30 21.39
CA LEU A 110 5.06 -20.16 22.07
C LEU A 110 4.88 -18.95 21.15
N LEU A 111 5.58 -18.92 20.01
CA LEU A 111 5.39 -17.92 18.98
C LEU A 111 4.13 -18.19 18.15
N ASP A 112 3.56 -19.40 18.20
CA ASP A 112 2.36 -19.69 17.42
C ASP A 112 1.13 -18.95 17.97
N GLY A 113 0.89 -18.99 19.28
CA GLY A 113 -0.22 -18.26 19.89
C GLY A 113 -1.53 -18.34 19.09
N ASN A 114 -2.30 -17.25 19.05
CA ASN A 114 -3.36 -17.09 18.06
C ASN A 114 -2.86 -16.17 16.92
N PRO A 115 -3.32 -16.38 15.67
CA PRO A 115 -3.03 -15.46 14.57
C PRO A 115 -3.37 -14.01 14.92
N HIS A 116 -2.46 -13.09 14.60
CA HIS A 116 -2.56 -11.68 14.99
C HIS A 116 -2.57 -10.75 13.76
N ILE A 117 -3.03 -9.52 13.97
CA ILE A 117 -3.02 -8.47 12.95
C ILE A 117 -2.36 -7.22 13.55
N GLN A 118 -1.26 -6.77 12.93
CA GLN A 118 -0.57 -5.53 13.31
C GLN A 118 0.35 -5.04 12.18
N SER A 119 0.72 -3.76 12.22
CA SER A 119 1.65 -3.15 11.25
C SER A 119 2.86 -2.52 11.94
N TYR A 120 3.99 -2.54 11.23
CA TYR A 120 5.24 -1.88 11.61
C TYR A 120 5.63 -0.88 10.53
N GLU A 121 5.84 0.38 10.92
CA GLU A 121 6.22 1.46 10.01
C GLU A 121 7.57 2.04 10.43
N GLN A 122 8.50 2.19 9.48
CA GLN A 122 9.85 2.76 9.70
C GLN A 122 10.65 2.06 10.82
N GLN A 123 10.51 0.74 10.96
CA GLN A 123 11.28 -0.06 11.92
C GLN A 123 12.32 -0.93 11.23
N ASP A 124 13.41 -1.25 11.93
CA ASP A 124 14.37 -2.24 11.45
C ASP A 124 13.91 -3.66 11.83
N LEU A 125 14.50 -4.64 11.16
CA LEU A 125 14.12 -6.04 11.31
C LEU A 125 14.39 -6.57 12.73
N ALA A 126 15.44 -6.10 13.40
CA ALA A 126 15.78 -6.50 14.76
C ALA A 126 14.72 -6.03 15.77
N ALA A 127 14.24 -4.80 15.64
CA ALA A 127 13.18 -4.26 16.50
C ALA A 127 11.85 -5.01 16.32
N ILE A 128 11.49 -5.35 15.08
CA ILE A 128 10.28 -6.13 14.77
C ILE A 128 10.41 -7.54 15.36
N ALA A 129 11.51 -8.23 15.07
CA ALA A 129 11.77 -9.58 15.56
C ALA A 129 11.76 -9.62 17.09
N GLY A 130 12.42 -8.65 17.73
CA GLY A 130 12.45 -8.52 19.19
C GLY A 130 11.07 -8.25 19.80
N THR A 131 10.20 -7.51 19.11
CA THR A 131 8.84 -7.27 19.58
C THR A 131 7.98 -8.54 19.53
N VAL A 132 8.02 -9.25 18.41
CA VAL A 132 7.24 -10.49 18.22
C VAL A 132 7.74 -11.59 19.14
N ALA A 133 9.06 -11.71 19.31
CA ALA A 133 9.65 -12.75 20.14
C ALA A 133 9.47 -12.53 21.65
N LYS A 134 8.96 -11.38 22.11
CA LYS A 134 8.63 -11.19 23.53
C LYS A 134 7.63 -12.23 24.04
N SER A 135 6.72 -12.72 23.21
CA SER A 135 5.76 -13.76 23.62
C SER A 135 6.45 -15.09 24.00
N SER A 136 7.62 -15.38 23.44
CA SER A 136 8.42 -16.57 23.77
C SER A 136 9.51 -16.30 24.81
N SER A 137 9.60 -15.10 25.38
CA SER A 137 10.64 -14.72 26.36
C SER A 137 10.63 -15.51 27.68
N ALA A 138 9.53 -16.21 27.98
CA ALA A 138 9.46 -17.16 29.09
C ALA A 138 10.22 -18.48 28.80
N SER A 139 10.79 -18.64 27.61
CA SER A 139 11.38 -19.89 27.17
C SER A 139 12.83 -20.08 27.60
N PRO A 140 13.25 -21.34 27.82
CA PRO A 140 14.63 -21.72 28.08
C PRO A 140 15.62 -21.28 26.98
N GLY A 141 16.72 -20.64 27.40
CA GLY A 141 17.92 -20.39 26.57
C GLY A 141 17.92 -19.15 25.67
N GLY A 142 16.85 -18.36 25.70
CA GLY A 142 16.87 -16.98 25.20
C GLY A 142 16.83 -16.82 23.67
N LEU A 143 16.99 -15.58 23.23
CA LEU A 143 16.80 -15.11 21.86
C LEU A 143 18.09 -14.46 21.35
N GLU A 144 18.61 -14.93 20.22
CA GLU A 144 19.71 -14.29 19.50
C GLU A 144 19.17 -13.61 18.24
N ILE A 145 18.98 -12.29 18.32
CA ILE A 145 18.43 -11.47 17.24
C ILE A 145 19.55 -10.59 16.69
N ASN A 146 20.10 -11.00 15.55
CA ASN A 146 21.24 -10.34 14.91
C ASN A 146 21.10 -10.37 13.37
N PRO A 147 20.05 -9.75 12.80
CA PRO A 147 19.80 -9.79 11.36
C PRO A 147 20.95 -9.13 10.58
N ALA A 148 21.27 -9.70 9.42
CA ALA A 148 22.20 -9.10 8.46
C ALA A 148 21.63 -7.83 7.82
N TYR A 149 20.32 -7.81 7.58
CA TYR A 149 19.60 -6.65 7.06
C TYR A 149 19.34 -5.62 8.17
N SER A 150 19.87 -4.40 7.99
CA SER A 150 19.77 -3.30 8.95
C SER A 150 18.97 -2.10 8.44
N GLY A 151 18.42 -2.18 7.23
CA GLY A 151 17.60 -1.11 6.65
C GLY A 151 16.29 -0.90 7.42
N LYS A 152 15.77 0.32 7.37
CA LYS A 152 14.42 0.62 7.90
C LYS A 152 13.38 0.14 6.88
N LEU A 153 12.47 -0.70 7.35
CA LEU A 153 11.37 -1.23 6.57
C LEU A 153 10.23 -0.22 6.56
N LYS A 154 9.77 0.16 5.36
CA LYS A 154 8.78 1.22 5.21
C LYS A 154 7.44 0.84 5.81
N TYR A 155 6.97 -0.37 5.50
CA TYR A 155 5.70 -0.88 5.96
C TYR A 155 5.69 -2.39 5.91
N ILE A 156 5.51 -3.03 7.07
CA ILE A 156 5.44 -4.48 7.22
C ILE A 156 4.16 -4.79 7.97
N VAL A 157 3.41 -5.81 7.53
CA VAL A 157 2.15 -6.16 8.16
C VAL A 157 2.19 -7.63 8.53
N GLN A 158 1.93 -7.94 9.79
CA GLN A 158 1.52 -9.27 10.23
C GLN A 158 0.01 -9.33 10.06
N TYR A 159 -0.52 -10.18 9.17
CA TYR A 159 -1.96 -10.23 8.90
C TYR A 159 -2.49 -11.66 8.98
N ARG A 160 -3.18 -11.97 10.08
CA ARG A 160 -3.70 -13.32 10.38
C ARG A 160 -2.61 -14.38 10.37
N GLU A 161 -1.43 -14.01 10.84
CA GLU A 161 -0.28 -14.89 10.98
C GLU A 161 0.05 -15.09 12.46
N THR A 162 0.52 -16.27 12.82
CA THR A 162 1.18 -16.46 14.10
C THR A 162 2.50 -15.68 14.18
N GLY A 163 3.05 -15.50 15.38
CA GLY A 163 4.38 -14.89 15.53
C GLY A 163 5.47 -15.72 14.84
N TYR A 164 5.37 -17.05 14.88
CA TYR A 164 6.31 -17.95 14.20
C TYR A 164 6.24 -17.78 12.68
N GLN A 165 5.04 -17.87 12.10
CA GLN A 165 4.81 -17.69 10.66
C GLN A 165 5.31 -16.32 10.18
N PHE A 166 5.02 -15.28 10.95
CA PHE A 166 5.46 -13.92 10.64
C PHE A 166 6.99 -13.80 10.63
N LEU A 167 7.68 -14.30 11.65
CA LEU A 167 9.14 -14.27 11.70
C LEU A 167 9.77 -15.15 10.62
N GLN A 168 9.22 -16.33 10.36
CA GLN A 168 9.67 -17.20 9.28
C GLN A 168 9.57 -16.52 7.92
N ARG A 169 8.44 -15.87 7.63
CA ARG A 169 8.26 -15.09 6.41
C ARG A 169 9.26 -13.95 6.29
N LEU A 170 9.47 -13.19 7.36
CA LEU A 170 10.45 -12.09 7.35
C LEU A 170 11.87 -12.61 7.15
N ALA A 171 12.23 -13.71 7.81
CA ALA A 171 13.52 -14.36 7.65
C ALA A 171 13.73 -14.81 6.20
N GLN A 172 12.72 -15.44 5.59
CA GLN A 172 12.74 -15.81 4.18
C GLN A 172 12.82 -14.59 3.26
N ARG A 173 12.09 -13.50 3.52
CA ARG A 173 12.11 -12.31 2.66
C ARG A 173 13.42 -11.51 2.73
N TYR A 174 14.04 -11.42 3.90
CA TYR A 174 15.24 -10.61 4.10
C TYR A 174 16.55 -11.42 4.13
N GLY A 175 16.47 -12.75 4.14
CA GLY A 175 17.66 -13.60 4.09
C GLY A 175 18.33 -13.76 5.43
N GLU A 176 17.51 -14.05 6.44
CA GLU A 176 17.96 -14.30 7.80
C GLU A 176 17.75 -15.76 8.15
N TRP A 177 18.66 -16.33 8.94
CA TRP A 177 18.41 -17.65 9.52
C TRP A 177 17.35 -17.53 10.61
N PHE A 178 16.38 -18.43 10.63
CA PHE A 178 15.39 -18.52 11.69
C PHE A 178 15.15 -19.97 12.08
N PHE A 179 15.68 -20.38 13.23
CA PHE A 179 15.52 -21.73 13.75
C PHE A 179 15.86 -21.78 15.25
N TYR A 180 15.47 -22.84 15.94
CA TYR A 180 15.93 -23.13 17.30
C TYR A 180 17.14 -24.05 17.23
N ASN A 181 18.27 -23.73 17.86
CA ASN A 181 19.45 -24.61 17.79
C ASN A 181 19.48 -25.69 18.89
N GLY A 182 18.37 -25.88 19.63
CA GLY A 182 18.30 -26.76 20.80
C GLY A 182 18.52 -26.02 22.13
N GLN A 183 19.07 -24.81 22.10
CA GLN A 183 19.23 -23.97 23.29
C GLN A 183 18.65 -22.57 23.07
N GLN A 184 18.91 -21.93 21.93
CA GLN A 184 18.52 -20.55 21.65
C GLN A 184 17.73 -20.46 20.35
N ILE A 185 16.79 -19.52 20.28
CA ILE A 185 16.12 -19.15 19.03
C ILE A 185 17.03 -18.17 18.29
N ILE A 186 17.44 -18.54 17.08
CA ILE A 186 18.27 -17.73 16.19
C ILE A 186 17.38 -16.94 15.24
N PHE A 187 17.62 -15.64 15.12
CA PHE A 187 17.08 -14.78 14.06
C PHE A 187 18.21 -13.93 13.48
N GLY A 188 18.76 -14.33 12.34
CA GLY A 188 19.86 -13.64 11.65
C GLY A 188 21.20 -14.38 11.68
N LYS A 189 22.29 -13.64 11.86
CA LYS A 189 23.64 -14.20 11.95
C LYS A 189 23.82 -14.96 13.26
N TYR A 190 24.53 -16.08 13.20
CA TYR A 190 24.90 -16.89 14.36
C TYR A 190 26.30 -17.48 14.15
N SER A 191 26.86 -18.09 15.20
CA SER A 191 28.19 -18.71 15.17
C SER A 191 28.08 -20.25 15.20
N PRO A 192 28.26 -20.95 14.06
CA PRO A 192 28.23 -22.41 14.03
C PRO A 192 29.49 -23.01 14.67
N GLN A 193 29.34 -24.17 15.29
CA GLN A 193 30.47 -25.00 15.72
C GLN A 193 30.84 -25.99 14.62
N LYS A 194 32.10 -26.44 14.60
CA LYS A 194 32.58 -27.46 13.67
C LYS A 194 32.83 -28.78 14.40
N THR A 195 32.29 -29.86 13.85
CA THR A 195 32.54 -31.25 14.31
C THR A 195 33.12 -32.07 13.16
N ILE A 196 34.20 -32.83 13.42
CA ILE A 196 34.78 -33.74 12.43
C ILE A 196 34.18 -35.13 12.63
N LEU A 197 33.65 -35.69 11.55
CA LEU A 197 33.04 -36.99 11.48
C LEU A 197 33.92 -37.93 10.63
N TYR A 198 34.43 -38.96 11.28
CA TYR A 198 35.26 -40.00 10.67
C TYR A 198 34.42 -41.23 10.34
N HIS A 199 34.36 -41.57 9.07
CA HIS A 199 33.64 -42.73 8.56
C HIS A 199 34.18 -44.03 9.20
N GLN A 200 33.28 -44.92 9.60
CA GLN A 200 33.53 -46.16 10.36
C GLN A 200 34.11 -45.94 11.78
N VAL A 201 34.16 -44.71 12.28
CA VAL A 201 34.57 -44.39 13.67
C VAL A 201 33.40 -43.80 14.45
N ASN A 202 33.03 -42.55 14.16
CA ASN A 202 31.89 -41.86 14.77
C ASN A 202 30.78 -41.56 13.76
N LEU A 203 31.05 -41.72 12.45
CA LEU A 203 30.08 -41.73 11.37
C LEU A 203 29.89 -43.18 10.89
N VAL A 204 28.66 -43.66 10.94
CA VAL A 204 28.28 -45.03 10.58
C VAL A 204 28.20 -45.18 9.07
N ASP A 205 27.41 -44.31 8.45
CA ASP A 205 27.17 -44.27 7.01
C ASP A 205 26.75 -42.85 6.60
N PHE A 206 26.92 -42.53 5.32
CA PHE A 206 26.42 -41.30 4.73
C PHE A 206 26.10 -41.49 3.24
N SER A 207 25.32 -40.57 2.67
CA SER A 207 24.93 -40.53 1.26
C SER A 207 24.92 -39.09 0.78
N LEU A 208 25.52 -38.87 -0.39
CA LEU A 208 25.50 -37.58 -1.09
C LEU A 208 24.50 -37.63 -2.24
N THR A 209 23.52 -36.74 -2.21
CA THR A 209 22.50 -36.61 -3.25
C THR A 209 22.74 -35.34 -4.05
N LEU A 210 22.97 -35.50 -5.35
CA LEU A 210 23.00 -34.40 -6.32
C LEU A 210 21.69 -34.39 -7.12
N ARG A 211 21.07 -33.22 -7.26
CA ARG A 211 19.83 -33.03 -8.03
C ARG A 211 19.88 -31.77 -8.87
N THR A 212 19.13 -31.74 -9.97
CA THR A 212 18.95 -30.53 -10.79
C THR A 212 17.64 -29.85 -10.42
N LEU A 213 17.67 -28.54 -10.20
CA LEU A 213 16.52 -27.72 -9.85
C LEU A 213 16.42 -26.49 -10.77
N PRO A 214 15.23 -26.15 -11.29
CA PRO A 214 15.08 -24.99 -12.16
C PRO A 214 15.47 -23.71 -11.40
N ASN A 215 16.41 -22.96 -11.97
CA ASN A 215 16.96 -21.76 -11.32
C ASN A 215 17.05 -20.54 -12.26
N ARG A 216 16.31 -20.58 -13.39
CA ARG A 216 16.18 -19.44 -14.32
C ARG A 216 14.85 -18.76 -14.10
N ILE A 217 14.86 -17.61 -13.45
CA ILE A 217 13.67 -16.81 -13.13
C ILE A 217 13.96 -15.35 -13.50
N ALA A 218 13.03 -14.73 -14.22
CA ALA A 218 12.97 -13.30 -14.46
C ALA A 218 12.01 -12.65 -13.46
N LEU A 219 12.57 -11.99 -12.45
CA LEU A 219 11.81 -11.22 -11.47
C LEU A 219 11.46 -9.85 -12.06
N LYS A 220 10.19 -9.45 -11.96
CA LYS A 220 9.64 -8.23 -12.56
C LYS A 220 8.85 -7.40 -11.56
N GLY A 221 8.96 -6.08 -11.65
CA GLY A 221 8.16 -5.16 -10.84
C GLY A 221 7.95 -3.81 -11.51
N MET A 222 6.99 -3.06 -10.98
CA MET A 222 6.68 -1.69 -11.41
C MET A 222 7.07 -0.71 -10.29
N GLU A 223 8.01 0.19 -10.57
CA GLU A 223 8.30 1.34 -9.72
C GLU A 223 7.44 2.52 -10.17
N TYR A 224 6.24 2.62 -9.59
CA TYR A 224 5.26 3.61 -10.03
C TYR A 224 5.70 5.06 -9.78
N ARG A 225 6.62 5.32 -8.83
CA ARG A 225 7.06 6.69 -8.51
C ARG A 225 7.99 7.27 -9.58
N GLN A 226 8.68 6.38 -10.31
CA GLN A 226 9.50 6.74 -11.47
C GLN A 226 8.84 6.35 -12.79
N TYR A 227 7.69 5.66 -12.71
CA TYR A 227 7.00 5.05 -13.85
C TYR A 227 7.93 4.17 -14.70
N SER A 228 8.62 3.24 -14.05
CA SER A 228 9.60 2.36 -14.69
C SER A 228 9.33 0.89 -14.37
N PHE A 229 9.39 0.05 -15.40
CA PHE A 229 9.46 -1.39 -15.23
C PHE A 229 10.89 -1.78 -14.87
N VAL A 230 11.04 -2.57 -13.81
CA VAL A 230 12.33 -3.15 -13.40
C VAL A 230 12.29 -4.66 -13.57
N GLU A 231 13.41 -5.22 -14.02
CA GLU A 231 13.58 -6.66 -14.23
C GLU A 231 14.99 -7.09 -13.82
N ASN A 232 15.12 -8.29 -13.24
CA ASN A 232 16.40 -8.95 -13.02
C ASN A 232 16.24 -10.46 -13.25
N ASN A 233 17.26 -11.09 -13.84
CA ASN A 233 17.24 -12.50 -14.19
C ASN A 233 18.30 -13.25 -13.40
N THR A 234 17.90 -14.31 -12.70
CA THR A 234 18.82 -15.16 -11.94
C THR A 234 19.89 -15.80 -12.83
N GLY A 235 19.60 -16.05 -14.11
CA GLY A 235 20.57 -16.56 -15.08
C GLY A 235 21.72 -15.60 -15.38
N SER A 236 21.57 -14.31 -15.09
CA SER A 236 22.62 -13.29 -15.24
C SER A 236 23.42 -13.07 -13.96
N ILE A 237 22.99 -13.64 -12.83
CA ILE A 237 23.70 -13.54 -11.56
C ILE A 237 24.84 -14.56 -11.51
N ALA A 238 26.03 -14.15 -11.07
CA ALA A 238 27.13 -15.08 -10.85
C ALA A 238 26.77 -16.10 -9.75
N GLU A 239 27.25 -17.34 -9.88
CA GLU A 239 27.00 -18.42 -8.92
C GLU A 239 27.57 -18.12 -7.52
N GLY A 240 28.60 -17.27 -7.44
CA GLY A 240 29.32 -17.01 -6.20
C GLY A 240 30.30 -18.13 -5.84
N GLY A 241 30.80 -18.13 -4.62
CA GLY A 241 31.67 -19.20 -4.12
C GLY A 241 30.84 -20.35 -3.59
N VAL A 242 30.68 -21.42 -4.37
CA VAL A 242 30.05 -22.68 -3.97
C VAL A 242 31.04 -23.84 -4.11
N ASP A 243 30.74 -25.01 -3.54
CA ASP A 243 31.54 -26.21 -3.73
C ASP A 243 31.42 -26.77 -5.16
N SER A 244 32.33 -27.68 -5.52
CA SER A 244 32.41 -28.25 -6.87
C SER A 244 31.22 -29.13 -7.26
N LEU A 245 30.56 -29.79 -6.29
CA LEU A 245 29.38 -30.63 -6.55
C LEU A 245 28.17 -29.73 -6.86
N THR A 246 27.98 -28.67 -6.08
CA THR A 246 26.94 -27.67 -6.31
C THR A 246 27.14 -26.96 -7.65
N GLN A 247 28.39 -26.59 -7.97
CA GLN A 247 28.73 -26.00 -9.27
C GLN A 247 28.39 -26.94 -10.42
N HIS A 248 28.74 -28.23 -10.30
CA HIS A 248 28.41 -29.22 -11.32
C HIS A 248 26.88 -29.40 -11.49
N ALA A 249 26.15 -29.51 -10.38
CA ALA A 249 24.70 -29.67 -10.40
C ALA A 249 24.00 -28.45 -11.05
N GLN A 250 24.41 -27.23 -10.72
CA GLN A 250 23.91 -26.00 -11.34
C GLN A 250 24.19 -25.99 -12.86
N ALA A 251 25.40 -26.36 -13.28
CA ALA A 251 25.76 -26.40 -14.70
C ALA A 251 24.93 -27.43 -15.50
N GLN A 252 24.57 -28.58 -14.91
CA GLN A 252 23.63 -29.52 -15.55
C GLN A 252 22.20 -28.98 -15.52
N SER A 253 21.81 -28.32 -14.44
CA SER A 253 20.49 -27.70 -14.30
C SER A 253 20.24 -26.65 -15.38
N ASP A 254 21.23 -25.79 -15.67
CA ASP A 254 21.12 -24.77 -16.72
C ASP A 254 20.96 -25.34 -18.13
N LYS A 255 21.45 -26.57 -18.38
CA LYS A 255 21.26 -27.28 -19.66
C LYS A 255 19.87 -27.89 -19.77
N LEU A 256 19.29 -28.35 -18.66
CA LEU A 256 17.97 -28.98 -18.63
C LEU A 256 16.84 -27.95 -18.62
N TYR A 257 16.98 -26.89 -17.82
CA TYR A 257 15.97 -25.87 -17.60
C TYR A 257 16.35 -24.56 -18.29
N THR A 258 16.26 -24.54 -19.62
CA THR A 258 16.76 -23.41 -20.44
C THR A 258 15.84 -22.19 -20.47
N LYS A 259 14.54 -22.38 -20.26
CA LYS A 259 13.54 -21.31 -20.34
C LYS A 259 13.37 -20.61 -18.99
N PRO A 260 13.57 -19.27 -18.91
CA PRO A 260 13.32 -18.55 -17.67
C PRO A 260 11.81 -18.44 -17.39
N SER A 261 11.40 -18.76 -16.16
CA SER A 261 10.05 -18.44 -15.68
C SER A 261 9.92 -16.93 -15.46
N GLN A 262 8.70 -16.41 -15.55
CA GLN A 262 8.39 -15.00 -15.34
C GLN A 262 7.70 -14.86 -13.99
N TYR A 263 8.22 -14.02 -13.11
CA TYR A 263 7.66 -13.80 -11.78
C TYR A 263 7.41 -12.32 -11.54
N LYS A 264 6.14 -11.96 -11.33
CA LYS A 264 5.74 -10.59 -10.96
C LYS A 264 5.83 -10.46 -9.45
N LEU A 265 6.62 -9.52 -8.97
CA LEU A 265 6.71 -9.23 -7.54
C LEU A 265 5.37 -8.72 -6.99
N PRO A 266 4.92 -9.25 -5.85
CA PRO A 266 3.70 -8.82 -5.17
C PRO A 266 3.95 -7.67 -4.17
N TYR A 267 5.13 -7.03 -4.18
CA TYR A 267 5.52 -6.01 -3.21
C TYR A 267 5.77 -4.66 -3.86
N ALA A 268 5.49 -3.58 -3.13
CA ALA A 268 5.95 -2.25 -3.49
C ALA A 268 7.42 -2.06 -3.10
N PHE A 269 8.21 -1.46 -3.97
CA PHE A 269 9.61 -1.15 -3.68
C PHE A 269 9.73 -0.10 -2.58
N SER A 270 10.80 -0.20 -1.79
CA SER A 270 11.05 0.81 -0.77
C SER A 270 11.57 2.09 -1.44
N SER A 271 12.76 2.05 -2.04
CA SER A 271 13.52 3.26 -2.43
C SER A 271 14.33 3.05 -3.70
N ASN A 272 14.97 1.89 -3.82
CA ASN A 272 15.81 1.53 -4.96
C ASN A 272 15.36 0.19 -5.51
N ALA A 273 14.37 0.24 -6.40
CA ALA A 273 13.76 -0.95 -6.98
C ALA A 273 14.78 -1.89 -7.67
N LYS A 274 15.82 -1.33 -8.31
CA LYS A 274 16.83 -2.12 -9.02
C LYS A 274 17.72 -2.92 -8.07
N GLU A 275 18.21 -2.28 -7.01
CA GLU A 275 19.07 -2.92 -6.00
C GLU A 275 18.30 -3.96 -5.18
N GLU A 276 17.07 -3.65 -4.78
CA GLU A 276 16.18 -4.60 -4.09
C GLU A 276 15.93 -5.85 -4.95
N LEU A 277 15.71 -5.67 -6.26
CA LEU A 277 15.49 -6.76 -7.20
C LEU A 277 16.74 -7.60 -7.47
N GLU A 278 17.90 -6.96 -7.56
CA GLU A 278 19.19 -7.65 -7.72
C GLU A 278 19.53 -8.51 -6.49
N LEU A 279 19.31 -7.96 -5.29
CA LEU A 279 19.49 -8.71 -4.05
C LEU A 279 18.56 -9.93 -4.00
N LEU A 280 17.28 -9.75 -4.34
CA LEU A 280 16.31 -10.84 -4.35
C LEU A 280 16.65 -11.90 -5.41
N ALA A 281 17.06 -11.50 -6.62
CA ALA A 281 17.51 -12.43 -7.66
C ALA A 281 18.74 -13.24 -7.24
N LYS A 282 19.71 -12.59 -6.59
CA LYS A 282 20.88 -13.27 -6.02
C LYS A 282 20.49 -14.29 -4.96
N ARG A 283 19.60 -13.90 -4.04
CA ARG A 283 19.10 -14.81 -3.00
C ARG A 283 18.33 -15.98 -3.57
N GLN A 284 17.45 -15.75 -4.55
CA GLN A 284 16.74 -16.82 -5.25
C GLN A 284 17.70 -17.81 -5.91
N LYS A 285 18.74 -17.30 -6.59
CA LYS A 285 19.75 -18.16 -7.21
C LYS A 285 20.44 -19.04 -6.17
N GLN A 286 20.92 -18.42 -5.09
CA GLN A 286 21.65 -19.11 -4.03
C GLN A 286 20.76 -20.10 -3.26
N ALA A 287 19.52 -19.75 -2.96
CA ALA A 287 18.57 -20.62 -2.25
C ALA A 287 18.26 -21.90 -3.03
N GLN A 288 18.12 -21.80 -4.36
CA GLN A 288 17.95 -22.98 -5.21
C GLN A 288 19.22 -23.83 -5.30
N MET A 289 20.40 -23.20 -5.42
CA MET A 289 21.68 -23.91 -5.43
C MET A 289 21.92 -24.67 -4.12
N SER A 290 21.54 -24.11 -2.97
CA SER A 290 21.69 -24.75 -1.65
C SER A 290 20.93 -26.08 -1.50
N GLN A 291 19.93 -26.33 -2.36
CA GLN A 291 19.11 -27.54 -2.36
C GLN A 291 19.59 -28.58 -3.37
N MET A 292 20.59 -28.26 -4.20
CA MET A 292 21.08 -29.15 -5.25
C MET A 292 21.96 -30.28 -4.72
N VAL A 293 22.63 -30.05 -3.58
CA VAL A 293 23.47 -31.05 -2.93
C VAL A 293 22.99 -31.23 -1.50
N VAL A 294 22.65 -32.46 -1.13
CA VAL A 294 22.21 -32.81 0.22
C VAL A 294 23.02 -34.01 0.69
N VAL A 295 23.62 -33.90 1.87
CA VAL A 295 24.19 -35.04 2.58
C VAL A 295 23.16 -35.57 3.57
N THR A 296 23.04 -36.88 3.65
CA THR A 296 22.33 -37.56 4.74
C THR A 296 23.28 -38.57 5.37
N GLY A 297 23.14 -38.87 6.66
CA GLY A 297 23.96 -39.90 7.26
C GLY A 297 23.58 -40.23 8.69
N LYS A 298 24.17 -41.31 9.20
CA LYS A 298 23.98 -41.80 10.55
C LYS A 298 25.27 -41.68 11.35
N SER A 299 25.23 -41.03 12.51
CA SER A 299 26.39 -40.84 13.39
C SER A 299 26.12 -41.31 14.81
N LYS A 300 27.20 -41.61 15.57
CA LYS A 300 27.18 -41.84 17.01
C LYS A 300 27.73 -40.65 17.82
N SER A 301 28.00 -39.52 17.17
CA SER A 301 28.53 -38.32 17.82
C SER A 301 27.44 -37.55 18.58
N THR A 302 27.68 -37.25 19.86
CA THR A 302 26.80 -36.40 20.67
C THR A 302 26.97 -34.91 20.41
N ALA A 303 27.99 -34.52 19.63
CA ALA A 303 28.35 -33.12 19.41
C ALA A 303 27.54 -32.43 18.29
N LEU A 304 26.63 -33.15 17.62
CA LEU A 304 25.86 -32.60 16.51
C LEU A 304 24.70 -31.75 17.01
N ARG A 305 24.51 -30.59 16.37
CA ARG A 305 23.47 -29.62 16.68
C ARG A 305 23.00 -28.95 15.39
N LEU A 306 21.74 -28.56 15.35
CA LEU A 306 21.15 -27.90 14.18
C LEU A 306 21.88 -26.57 13.89
N GLY A 307 22.22 -26.33 12.61
CA GLY A 307 22.97 -25.16 12.17
C GLY A 307 24.50 -25.26 12.32
N ASP A 308 25.01 -26.27 13.03
CA ASP A 308 26.47 -26.47 13.11
C ASP A 308 27.02 -27.14 11.85
N THR A 309 28.33 -27.01 11.66
CA THR A 309 29.09 -27.58 10.55
C THR A 309 29.63 -28.96 10.91
N ILE A 310 29.47 -29.92 10.01
CA ILE A 310 30.20 -31.19 10.02
C ILE A 310 31.23 -31.24 8.90
N SER A 311 32.38 -31.83 9.15
CA SER A 311 33.38 -32.19 8.14
C SER A 311 33.46 -33.71 8.07
N ILE A 312 33.24 -34.28 6.88
CA ILE A 312 33.23 -35.74 6.70
C ILE A 312 34.57 -36.19 6.15
N GLN A 313 35.25 -37.07 6.87
CA GLN A 313 36.59 -37.55 6.54
C GLN A 313 36.65 -39.08 6.59
N GLU A 314 37.45 -39.68 5.72
CA GLU A 314 37.89 -41.06 5.87
C GLU A 314 39.00 -41.15 6.93
N ASN A 315 39.10 -42.29 7.63
CA ASN A 315 40.14 -42.51 8.66
C ASN A 315 40.81 -43.88 8.56
N ILE A 316 40.09 -44.91 8.08
CA ILE A 316 40.59 -46.28 8.15
C ILE A 316 41.31 -46.70 6.85
N PHE A 317 40.71 -46.42 5.69
CA PHE A 317 41.17 -46.96 4.40
C PHE A 317 41.60 -45.88 3.39
N SER A 318 41.38 -44.61 3.72
CA SER A 318 41.65 -43.45 2.87
C SER A 318 41.82 -42.20 3.74
N ASN A 319 42.42 -41.15 3.19
CA ASN A 319 42.48 -39.80 3.76
C ASN A 319 41.59 -38.83 2.96
N GLU A 320 40.61 -39.35 2.22
CA GLU A 320 39.67 -38.53 1.46
C GLU A 320 38.86 -37.61 2.38
N ASP A 321 38.72 -36.36 1.94
CA ASP A 321 37.85 -35.35 2.54
C ASP A 321 36.60 -35.22 1.66
N HIS A 322 35.43 -35.50 2.24
CA HIS A 322 34.15 -35.44 1.55
C HIS A 322 33.46 -34.07 1.68
N GLY A 323 34.14 -33.10 2.31
CA GLY A 323 33.71 -31.72 2.41
C GLY A 323 33.02 -31.36 3.73
N GLU A 324 32.57 -30.10 3.78
CA GLU A 324 31.91 -29.51 4.94
C GLU A 324 30.43 -29.23 4.66
N TYR A 325 29.57 -29.62 5.60
CA TYR A 325 28.11 -29.50 5.47
C TYR A 325 27.53 -28.83 6.71
N MET A 326 26.62 -27.88 6.51
CA MET A 326 25.79 -27.30 7.57
C MET A 326 24.59 -28.21 7.81
N ILE A 327 24.35 -28.60 9.06
CA ILE A 327 23.25 -29.48 9.44
C ILE A 327 21.92 -28.74 9.36
N THR A 328 20.99 -29.24 8.54
CA THR A 328 19.64 -28.66 8.29
C THR A 328 18.50 -29.43 8.97
N ALA A 329 18.72 -30.70 9.32
CA ALA A 329 17.81 -31.50 10.13
C ALA A 329 18.57 -32.57 10.93
N LEU A 330 18.02 -32.95 12.09
CA LEU A 330 18.56 -33.97 12.98
C LEU A 330 17.45 -34.80 13.60
N GLU A 331 17.65 -36.11 13.68
CA GLU A 331 16.89 -37.00 14.55
C GLU A 331 17.85 -37.74 15.46
N HIS A 332 17.73 -37.52 16.78
CA HIS A 332 18.52 -38.20 17.79
C HIS A 332 17.71 -39.33 18.40
N HIS A 333 18.34 -40.48 18.63
CA HIS A 333 17.75 -41.64 19.28
C HIS A 333 18.64 -42.10 20.43
N CYS A 334 18.04 -42.29 21.60
CA CYS A 334 18.70 -42.89 22.75
C CYS A 334 17.79 -43.95 23.39
N ASP A 335 18.35 -45.10 23.76
CA ASP A 335 17.64 -46.14 24.49
C ASP A 335 18.03 -46.17 25.98
N GLY A 336 17.28 -46.94 26.77
CA GLY A 336 17.54 -47.09 28.21
C GLY A 336 18.86 -47.78 28.58
N ASN A 337 19.57 -48.37 27.60
CA ASN A 337 20.86 -49.03 27.78
C ASN A 337 22.05 -48.09 27.48
N GLY A 338 21.77 -46.85 27.08
CA GLY A 338 22.79 -45.85 26.75
C GLY A 338 23.29 -45.96 25.31
N GLU A 339 22.64 -46.73 24.43
CA GLU A 339 22.92 -46.69 23.00
C GLU A 339 22.39 -45.38 22.42
N TYR A 340 23.25 -44.69 21.67
CA TYR A 340 22.92 -43.43 21.02
C TYR A 340 23.33 -43.45 19.55
N HIS A 341 22.47 -42.88 18.72
CA HIS A 341 22.80 -42.47 17.37
C HIS A 341 21.95 -41.27 16.96
N ASN A 342 22.39 -40.59 15.91
CA ASN A 342 21.59 -39.60 15.22
C ASN A 342 21.57 -39.88 13.71
N ILE A 343 20.56 -39.35 13.06
CA ILE A 343 20.43 -39.24 11.62
C ILE A 343 20.45 -37.74 11.31
N PHE A 344 21.27 -37.32 10.36
CA PHE A 344 21.40 -35.91 9.99
C PHE A 344 21.10 -35.71 8.50
N GLU A 345 20.65 -34.51 8.18
CA GLU A 345 20.64 -33.93 6.85
C GLU A 345 21.50 -32.66 6.86
N GLY A 346 22.22 -32.39 5.77
CA GLY A 346 22.95 -31.14 5.63
C GLY A 346 23.16 -30.69 4.19
N THR A 347 23.50 -29.42 4.04
CA THR A 347 23.85 -28.78 2.76
C THR A 347 25.30 -28.30 2.80
N PRO A 348 26.06 -28.30 1.68
CA PRO A 348 27.43 -27.80 1.69
C PRO A 348 27.55 -26.39 2.28
N VAL A 349 28.51 -26.17 3.18
CA VAL A 349 28.70 -24.87 3.86
C VAL A 349 28.89 -23.71 2.87
N ALA A 350 29.60 -23.96 1.77
CA ALA A 350 29.84 -22.96 0.73
C ALA A 350 28.55 -22.53 -0.01
N ALA A 351 27.55 -23.41 -0.10
CA ALA A 351 26.27 -23.13 -0.74
C ALA A 351 25.16 -22.76 0.26
N ALA A 352 25.39 -22.95 1.56
CA ALA A 352 24.43 -22.73 2.62
C ALA A 352 23.96 -21.27 2.68
N VAL A 353 22.66 -21.06 2.44
CA VAL A 353 22.00 -19.76 2.61
C VAL A 353 20.62 -19.93 3.24
N PRO A 354 20.09 -18.90 3.92
CA PRO A 354 18.74 -18.95 4.45
C PRO A 354 17.70 -19.28 3.37
N PRO A 355 16.65 -20.06 3.71
CA PRO A 355 15.62 -20.43 2.77
C PRO A 355 14.90 -19.19 2.23
N LEU A 356 14.33 -19.31 1.03
CA LEU A 356 13.52 -18.27 0.40
C LEU A 356 12.29 -18.91 -0.23
N ASP A 357 11.13 -18.39 0.12
CA ASP A 357 9.88 -18.59 -0.60
C ASP A 357 9.38 -17.23 -1.08
N LEU A 358 9.26 -17.07 -2.40
CA LEU A 358 8.82 -15.82 -3.03
C LEU A 358 7.32 -15.56 -2.78
N ASP A 359 6.55 -16.64 -2.61
CA ASP A 359 5.10 -16.62 -2.49
C ASP A 359 4.61 -16.61 -1.04
N ASN A 360 5.53 -16.63 -0.08
CA ASN A 360 5.19 -16.50 1.34
C ASN A 360 4.87 -15.04 1.70
N TYR A 361 3.61 -14.65 1.49
CA TYR A 361 3.02 -13.43 2.01
C TYR A 361 1.55 -13.66 2.41
N PRO A 362 1.07 -12.98 3.46
CA PRO A 362 -0.32 -13.12 3.87
C PRO A 362 -1.25 -12.52 2.83
N PHE A 363 -2.47 -13.06 2.76
CA PHE A 363 -3.55 -12.53 1.95
C PHE A 363 -4.47 -11.66 2.80
N ALA A 364 -4.76 -10.45 2.33
CA ALA A 364 -5.71 -9.51 2.92
C ALA A 364 -6.82 -9.17 1.91
N GLU A 365 -8.04 -9.27 2.39
CA GLU A 365 -9.24 -8.81 1.68
C GLU A 365 -9.37 -7.28 1.71
N ALA A 366 -10.11 -6.73 0.75
CA ALA A 366 -10.47 -5.32 0.77
C ALA A 366 -11.21 -4.95 2.06
N GLN A 367 -10.92 -3.76 2.58
CA GLN A 367 -11.47 -3.29 3.86
C GLN A 367 -11.52 -1.77 3.94
N SER A 368 -12.35 -1.24 4.82
CA SER A 368 -12.45 0.20 5.10
C SER A 368 -11.26 0.70 5.92
N ALA A 369 -10.83 1.93 5.65
CA ALA A 369 -9.83 2.65 6.43
C ALA A 369 -10.22 4.13 6.53
N THR A 370 -9.68 4.83 7.53
CA THR A 370 -9.89 6.27 7.69
C THR A 370 -8.71 7.04 7.13
N VAL A 371 -8.96 8.09 6.35
CA VAL A 371 -7.92 9.01 5.87
C VAL A 371 -7.32 9.79 7.05
N VAL A 372 -6.00 9.78 7.16
CA VAL A 372 -5.25 10.50 8.21
C VAL A 372 -4.43 11.66 7.65
N GLU A 373 -3.94 11.54 6.41
CA GLU A 373 -3.25 12.62 5.70
C GLU A 373 -3.59 12.56 4.21
N ASN A 374 -3.77 13.73 3.59
CA ASN A 374 -4.16 13.85 2.18
C ASN A 374 -3.33 14.87 1.36
N PHE A 375 -2.30 15.46 1.97
CA PHE A 375 -1.35 16.35 1.28
C PHE A 375 -0.08 15.60 0.87
N ASP A 376 -0.10 14.94 -0.29
CA ASP A 376 1.04 14.17 -0.78
C ASP A 376 2.24 15.06 -1.13
N PRO A 377 3.38 14.95 -0.41
CA PRO A 377 4.56 15.79 -0.66
C PRO A 377 5.22 15.55 -2.03
N LYS A 378 4.86 14.48 -2.74
CA LYS A 378 5.34 14.18 -4.10
C LYS A 378 4.33 14.53 -5.19
N GLY A 379 3.16 15.06 -4.85
CA GLY A 379 2.14 15.47 -5.82
C GLY A 379 1.51 14.32 -6.62
N LEU A 380 1.57 13.07 -6.15
CA LEU A 380 1.00 11.91 -6.84
C LEU A 380 -0.47 11.65 -6.49
N GLY A 381 -1.11 12.53 -5.69
CA GLY A 381 -2.49 12.37 -5.23
C GLY A 381 -2.68 11.19 -4.27
N ARG A 382 -1.63 10.79 -3.55
CA ARG A 382 -1.69 9.71 -2.56
C ARG A 382 -2.32 10.21 -1.25
N ILE A 383 -2.79 9.25 -0.47
CA ILE A 383 -3.29 9.48 0.89
C ILE A 383 -2.56 8.55 1.86
N ARG A 384 -2.55 8.90 3.15
CA ARG A 384 -2.27 7.96 4.23
C ARG A 384 -3.57 7.62 4.91
N VAL A 385 -3.72 6.36 5.29
CA VAL A 385 -4.91 5.85 5.94
C VAL A 385 -4.54 5.13 7.24
N ARG A 386 -5.54 4.85 8.06
CA ARG A 386 -5.43 3.97 9.23
C ARG A 386 -6.56 2.95 9.19
N PHE A 387 -6.21 1.67 9.18
CA PHE A 387 -7.18 0.59 9.33
C PHE A 387 -7.68 0.48 10.78
N SER A 388 -8.85 -0.12 10.99
CA SER A 388 -9.47 -0.25 12.31
C SER A 388 -8.63 -1.05 13.31
N TRP A 389 -7.86 -2.03 12.83
CA TRP A 389 -6.93 -2.84 13.62
C TRP A 389 -5.54 -2.20 13.79
N GLN A 390 -5.28 -1.06 13.13
CA GLN A 390 -3.95 -0.49 13.04
C GLN A 390 -3.72 0.60 14.10
N ASN A 391 -2.69 0.42 14.93
CA ASN A 391 -2.27 1.44 15.91
C ASN A 391 -1.48 2.61 15.28
N GLY A 392 -0.82 2.37 14.15
CA GLY A 392 -0.10 3.38 13.36
C GLY A 392 -0.87 3.81 12.12
N THR A 393 -0.14 4.22 11.08
CA THR A 393 -0.70 4.67 9.80
C THR A 393 -0.07 3.91 8.64
N SER A 394 -0.77 3.83 7.51
CA SER A 394 -0.20 3.32 6.27
C SER A 394 0.92 4.23 5.75
N PRO A 395 1.79 3.73 4.85
CA PRO A 395 2.56 4.60 3.99
C PRO A 395 1.62 5.42 3.09
N TRP A 396 2.19 6.32 2.30
CA TRP A 396 1.45 6.99 1.21
C TRP A 396 0.99 5.97 0.17
N ILE A 397 -0.31 5.70 0.11
CA ILE A 397 -0.96 4.76 -0.81
C ILE A 397 -1.60 5.49 -1.98
N ARG A 398 -1.64 4.85 -3.15
CA ARG A 398 -2.31 5.40 -4.33
C ARG A 398 -3.82 5.40 -4.11
N LEU A 399 -4.49 6.43 -4.61
CA LEU A 399 -5.94 6.50 -4.70
C LEU A 399 -6.35 6.31 -6.16
N MET A 400 -7.21 5.34 -6.42
CA MET A 400 -7.80 5.16 -7.75
C MET A 400 -8.73 6.33 -8.06
N GLN A 401 -8.54 6.91 -9.23
CA GLN A 401 -9.33 8.02 -9.75
C GLN A 401 -10.07 7.55 -11.02
N PRO A 402 -11.26 8.09 -11.34
CA PRO A 402 -11.98 7.72 -12.57
C PRO A 402 -11.17 7.91 -13.86
N HIS A 403 -10.28 8.91 -13.88
CA HIS A 403 -9.31 9.14 -14.95
C HIS A 403 -8.10 9.89 -14.37
N GLY A 404 -6.89 9.54 -14.80
CA GLY A 404 -5.66 10.21 -14.42
C GLY A 404 -4.62 10.15 -15.53
N GLY A 405 -3.78 11.18 -15.63
CA GLY A 405 -2.71 11.34 -16.60
C GLY A 405 -1.90 12.59 -16.29
N GLY A 406 -0.78 12.80 -16.99
CA GLY A 406 0.21 13.83 -16.62
C GLY A 406 -0.35 15.21 -16.25
N ASP A 407 -1.22 15.77 -17.09
CA ASP A 407 -1.79 17.12 -16.97
C ASP A 407 -3.32 17.15 -16.91
N LYS A 408 -3.96 15.99 -16.72
CA LYS A 408 -5.41 15.81 -16.88
C LYS A 408 -5.96 14.70 -16.00
N GLY A 409 -7.23 14.79 -15.65
CA GLY A 409 -7.93 13.74 -14.93
C GLY A 409 -8.79 14.29 -13.80
N PHE A 410 -9.22 13.38 -12.93
CA PHE A 410 -9.95 13.68 -11.70
C PHE A 410 -8.96 13.89 -10.56
N TYR A 411 -9.13 15.00 -9.85
CA TYR A 411 -8.37 15.30 -8.64
C TYR A 411 -9.36 15.59 -7.51
N PHE A 412 -9.97 14.51 -7.01
CA PHE A 412 -10.84 14.53 -5.83
C PHE A 412 -10.19 13.65 -4.76
N ILE A 413 -9.48 14.30 -3.84
CA ILE A 413 -8.82 13.63 -2.73
C ILE A 413 -9.73 13.69 -1.51
N PRO A 414 -10.09 12.55 -0.89
CA PRO A 414 -10.88 12.53 0.33
C PRO A 414 -10.23 13.34 1.45
N GLU A 415 -11.07 13.91 2.30
CA GLU A 415 -10.66 14.74 3.43
C GLU A 415 -10.17 13.89 4.61
N VAL A 416 -9.36 14.47 5.48
CA VAL A 416 -8.91 13.80 6.71
C VAL A 416 -10.14 13.47 7.58
N GLY A 417 -10.22 12.23 8.05
CA GLY A 417 -11.33 11.69 8.81
C GLY A 417 -12.40 10.98 7.97
N GLU A 418 -12.35 11.08 6.64
CA GLU A 418 -13.28 10.36 5.76
C GLU A 418 -12.91 8.88 5.63
N GLU A 419 -13.93 8.07 5.33
CA GLU A 419 -13.80 6.64 5.12
C GLU A 419 -13.50 6.34 3.65
N VAL A 420 -12.50 5.51 3.44
CA VAL A 420 -12.12 4.98 2.13
C VAL A 420 -12.09 3.46 2.15
N TRP A 421 -12.42 2.85 1.03
CA TRP A 421 -12.15 1.43 0.81
C TRP A 421 -10.75 1.25 0.26
N VAL A 422 -10.05 0.27 0.80
CA VAL A 422 -8.67 -0.06 0.44
C VAL A 422 -8.62 -1.52 0.02
N ASP A 423 -7.99 -1.75 -1.12
CA ASP A 423 -7.67 -3.06 -1.65
C ASP A 423 -6.14 -3.22 -1.71
N PHE A 424 -5.68 -4.43 -2.02
CA PHE A 424 -4.29 -4.83 -1.86
C PHE A 424 -3.78 -5.47 -3.15
N GLU A 425 -2.66 -4.97 -3.71
CA GLU A 425 -2.12 -5.52 -4.96
C GLU A 425 -1.76 -7.00 -4.78
N GLY A 426 -2.46 -7.90 -5.48
CA GLY A 426 -2.28 -9.35 -5.31
C GLY A 426 -2.73 -9.88 -3.95
N GLY A 427 -3.54 -9.13 -3.21
CA GLY A 427 -3.96 -9.47 -1.85
C GLY A 427 -2.88 -9.24 -0.79
N ASN A 428 -1.76 -8.62 -1.12
CA ASN A 428 -0.68 -8.41 -0.15
C ASN A 428 -0.95 -7.20 0.76
N PRO A 429 -1.09 -7.36 2.10
CA PRO A 429 -1.38 -6.27 3.02
C PRO A 429 -0.30 -5.17 3.05
N GLU A 430 0.89 -5.44 2.53
CA GLU A 430 1.98 -4.48 2.43
C GLU A 430 1.97 -3.67 1.11
N ALA A 431 1.06 -3.97 0.18
CA ALA A 431 0.81 -3.22 -1.05
C ALA A 431 -0.61 -2.62 -1.14
N PRO A 432 -1.06 -1.81 -0.15
CA PRO A 432 -2.39 -1.21 -0.16
C PRO A 432 -2.55 -0.08 -1.20
N PHE A 433 -3.75 0.04 -1.76
CA PHE A 433 -4.22 1.18 -2.55
C PHE A 433 -5.70 1.46 -2.27
N ALA A 434 -6.08 2.73 -2.19
CA ALA A 434 -7.46 3.13 -1.98
C ALA A 434 -8.24 3.05 -3.29
N THR A 435 -9.42 2.44 -3.25
CA THR A 435 -10.31 2.27 -4.41
C THR A 435 -11.31 3.41 -4.54
N GLY A 436 -11.69 4.04 -3.43
CA GLY A 436 -12.62 5.17 -3.40
C GLY A 436 -13.08 5.51 -1.98
N ALA A 437 -13.89 6.56 -1.85
CA ALA A 437 -14.51 6.99 -0.58
C ALA A 437 -15.94 6.44 -0.43
N ALA A 438 -16.38 6.25 0.81
CA ALA A 438 -17.73 5.79 1.14
C ALA A 438 -18.41 6.72 2.16
N TYR A 439 -19.73 6.91 2.00
CA TYR A 439 -20.57 7.51 3.03
C TYR A 439 -20.77 6.52 4.19
N ASN A 440 -20.98 7.03 5.39
CA ASN A 440 -21.23 6.23 6.59
C ASN A 440 -22.22 6.89 7.54
N GLY A 441 -22.44 6.29 8.71
CA GLY A 441 -23.44 6.74 9.68
C GLY A 441 -23.28 8.18 10.16
N THR A 442 -22.07 8.73 10.10
CA THR A 442 -21.75 10.11 10.50
C THR A 442 -21.55 11.05 9.31
N ALA A 443 -20.99 10.54 8.21
CA ALA A 443 -20.77 11.27 6.96
C ALA A 443 -21.80 10.79 5.93
N LYS A 444 -23.02 11.35 5.98
CA LYS A 444 -24.13 11.02 5.07
C LYS A 444 -24.46 12.16 4.12
N THR A 445 -25.06 11.82 2.98
CA THR A 445 -25.61 12.77 2.01
C THR A 445 -27.13 12.83 2.09
N ASN A 446 -27.70 13.99 1.78
CA ASN A 446 -29.14 14.22 1.69
C ASN A 446 -29.62 14.43 0.24
N PHE A 447 -28.77 14.17 -0.76
CA PHE A 447 -29.13 14.38 -2.17
C PHE A 447 -29.98 13.24 -2.76
N GLY A 448 -29.99 12.06 -2.15
CA GLY A 448 -30.72 10.91 -2.66
C GLY A 448 -32.23 11.08 -2.54
N ASP A 449 -32.95 10.64 -3.57
CA ASP A 449 -34.40 10.52 -3.62
C ASP A 449 -34.82 9.08 -3.98
N THR A 450 -36.11 8.77 -3.85
CA THR A 450 -36.61 7.39 -4.03
C THR A 450 -36.51 6.88 -5.47
N MET A 451 -36.46 7.79 -6.45
CA MET A 451 -36.37 7.46 -7.87
C MET A 451 -34.94 7.55 -8.41
N ASN A 452 -33.97 7.98 -7.58
CA ASN A 452 -32.61 8.25 -8.00
C ASN A 452 -32.56 9.25 -9.17
N ASN A 453 -33.34 10.34 -9.11
CA ASN A 453 -33.34 11.40 -10.14
C ASN A 453 -32.15 12.35 -9.97
N VAL A 454 -31.59 12.45 -8.76
CA VAL A 454 -30.57 13.46 -8.46
C VAL A 454 -29.15 12.88 -8.57
N LYS A 455 -28.26 13.56 -9.30
CA LYS A 455 -26.81 13.26 -9.39
C LYS A 455 -26.01 14.52 -9.08
N VAL A 456 -25.09 14.44 -8.12
CA VAL A 456 -24.41 15.65 -7.61
C VAL A 456 -22.92 15.43 -7.43
N ILE A 457 -22.13 16.38 -7.92
CA ILE A 457 -20.76 16.62 -7.45
C ILE A 457 -20.85 17.71 -6.39
N SER A 458 -20.43 17.43 -5.17
CA SER A 458 -20.45 18.37 -4.05
C SER A 458 -19.07 18.43 -3.40
N THR A 459 -18.60 19.63 -3.10
CA THR A 459 -17.30 19.85 -2.44
C THR A 459 -17.49 20.31 -0.99
N ARG A 460 -16.44 20.21 -0.18
CA ARG A 460 -16.44 20.58 1.26
C ARG A 460 -17.00 21.97 1.55
N SER A 461 -16.78 22.93 0.65
CA SER A 461 -17.25 24.32 0.80
C SER A 461 -18.71 24.53 0.38
N GLY A 462 -19.41 23.48 -0.09
CA GLY A 462 -20.81 23.56 -0.53
C GLY A 462 -20.99 23.97 -1.99
N HIS A 463 -19.94 23.95 -2.83
CA HIS A 463 -20.10 24.12 -4.28
C HIS A 463 -20.64 22.84 -4.89
N THR A 464 -21.61 22.98 -5.80
CA THR A 464 -22.32 21.84 -6.41
C THR A 464 -22.44 21.95 -7.92
N ILE A 465 -22.35 20.80 -8.59
CA ILE A 465 -22.92 20.56 -9.92
C ILE A 465 -23.99 19.50 -9.75
N LYS A 466 -25.27 19.87 -9.94
CA LYS A 466 -26.43 19.01 -9.74
C LYS A 466 -27.13 18.79 -11.08
N LEU A 467 -27.40 17.52 -11.39
CA LEU A 467 -28.31 17.09 -12.45
C LEU A 467 -29.54 16.48 -11.78
N ASP A 468 -30.72 16.94 -12.19
CA ASP A 468 -32.02 16.47 -11.69
C ASP A 468 -32.82 15.92 -12.87
N ASP A 469 -33.09 14.61 -12.87
CA ASP A 469 -33.83 13.91 -13.93
C ASP A 469 -35.33 13.74 -13.59
N SER A 470 -35.85 14.53 -12.63
CA SER A 470 -37.26 14.47 -12.24
C SER A 470 -38.15 14.86 -13.41
N SER A 471 -39.06 13.96 -13.82
CA SER A 471 -39.91 14.18 -14.99
C SER A 471 -40.69 15.49 -14.94
N GLY A 472 -40.52 16.33 -15.97
CA GLY A 472 -41.15 17.65 -16.08
C GLY A 472 -40.49 18.74 -15.22
N GLN A 473 -39.41 18.41 -14.52
CA GLN A 473 -38.61 19.29 -13.66
C GLN A 473 -37.11 18.98 -13.85
N GLU A 474 -36.69 18.73 -15.08
CA GLU A 474 -35.31 18.36 -15.38
C GLU A 474 -34.40 19.60 -15.40
N PHE A 475 -33.42 19.65 -14.49
CA PHE A 475 -32.52 20.80 -14.33
C PHE A 475 -31.04 20.41 -14.32
N ILE A 476 -30.21 21.26 -14.89
CA ILE A 476 -28.75 21.28 -14.63
C ILE A 476 -28.44 22.55 -13.85
N THR A 477 -27.88 22.41 -12.65
CA THR A 477 -27.55 23.54 -11.76
C THR A 477 -26.08 23.52 -11.37
N ILE A 478 -25.39 24.63 -11.61
CA ILE A 478 -24.06 24.91 -11.07
C ILE A 478 -24.24 26.00 -10.02
N ALA A 479 -23.86 25.72 -8.78
CA ALA A 479 -24.06 26.66 -7.67
C ALA A 479 -22.84 26.71 -6.75
N ASP A 480 -22.56 27.90 -6.20
CA ASP A 480 -21.69 28.06 -5.06
C ASP A 480 -22.47 28.21 -3.75
N LYS A 481 -21.75 28.24 -2.62
CA LYS A 481 -22.36 28.49 -1.31
C LYS A 481 -22.89 29.92 -1.15
N GLY A 482 -22.42 30.87 -1.96
CA GLY A 482 -22.76 32.29 -1.90
C GLY A 482 -24.07 32.65 -2.59
N GLY A 483 -24.73 31.70 -3.25
CA GLY A 483 -25.99 31.91 -3.96
C GLY A 483 -25.81 32.39 -5.40
N ASN A 484 -24.62 32.22 -5.99
CA ASN A 484 -24.39 32.44 -7.42
C ASN A 484 -24.73 31.15 -8.17
N THR A 485 -25.47 31.27 -9.28
CA THR A 485 -26.02 30.10 -9.99
C THR A 485 -25.98 30.23 -11.51
N ILE A 486 -25.79 29.09 -12.17
CA ILE A 486 -26.13 28.87 -13.58
C ILE A 486 -27.13 27.71 -13.60
N VAL A 487 -28.34 27.95 -14.13
CA VAL A 487 -29.41 26.97 -14.19
C VAL A 487 -29.89 26.81 -15.63
N MET A 488 -29.93 25.56 -16.10
CA MET A 488 -30.58 25.17 -17.35
C MET A 488 -31.85 24.40 -17.00
N ASP A 489 -33.00 24.95 -17.38
CA ASP A 489 -34.33 24.36 -17.24
C ASP A 489 -34.71 23.67 -18.55
N THR A 490 -34.75 22.35 -18.53
CA THR A 490 -34.99 21.56 -19.75
C THR A 490 -36.44 21.66 -20.19
N ASN A 491 -37.38 21.58 -19.24
CA ASN A 491 -38.81 21.61 -19.54
C ASN A 491 -39.27 23.02 -19.93
N GLY A 492 -38.83 24.03 -19.17
CA GLY A 492 -39.10 25.44 -19.48
C GLY A 492 -38.24 26.00 -20.61
N GLN A 493 -37.29 25.22 -21.14
CA GLN A 493 -36.40 25.59 -22.26
C GLN A 493 -35.66 26.92 -22.03
N ASN A 494 -35.24 27.19 -20.79
CA ASN A 494 -34.63 28.45 -20.40
C ASN A 494 -33.27 28.25 -19.71
N ILE A 495 -32.44 29.30 -19.77
CA ILE A 495 -31.16 29.36 -19.07
C ILE A 495 -31.16 30.63 -18.23
N SER A 496 -30.81 30.52 -16.95
CA SER A 496 -30.66 31.67 -16.05
C SER A 496 -29.25 31.71 -15.44
N ILE A 497 -28.69 32.91 -15.38
CA ILE A 497 -27.41 33.21 -14.73
C ILE A 497 -27.69 34.29 -13.69
N SER A 498 -27.33 34.02 -12.44
CA SER A 498 -27.56 34.93 -11.33
C SER A 498 -26.33 35.04 -10.45
N ALA A 499 -26.01 36.27 -10.04
CA ALA A 499 -24.98 36.56 -9.06
C ALA A 499 -25.49 37.64 -8.11
N GLN A 500 -25.01 37.62 -6.86
CA GLN A 500 -25.45 38.57 -5.84
C GLN A 500 -24.90 40.00 -6.06
N GLU A 501 -23.73 40.12 -6.70
CA GLU A 501 -23.02 41.39 -6.83
C GLU A 501 -22.75 41.77 -8.29
N HIS A 502 -21.99 40.95 -9.03
CA HIS A 502 -21.46 41.36 -10.33
C HIS A 502 -21.34 40.20 -11.33
N ILE A 503 -21.76 40.45 -12.58
CA ILE A 503 -21.55 39.56 -13.73
C ILE A 503 -20.77 40.33 -14.80
N SER A 504 -19.63 39.79 -15.24
CA SER A 504 -18.78 40.39 -16.28
C SER A 504 -18.69 39.49 -17.51
N ILE A 505 -18.93 40.04 -18.70
CA ILE A 505 -18.82 39.31 -19.97
C ILE A 505 -17.79 40.03 -20.86
N ASN A 506 -16.63 39.42 -21.07
CA ASN A 506 -15.51 39.99 -21.84
C ASN A 506 -15.09 39.05 -22.97
N ALA A 507 -15.01 39.56 -24.20
CA ALA A 507 -14.55 38.81 -25.36
C ALA A 507 -14.07 39.74 -26.48
N ARG A 508 -13.40 39.19 -27.49
CA ARG A 508 -13.05 39.94 -28.71
C ARG A 508 -14.30 40.38 -29.49
N ASN A 509 -15.31 39.51 -29.56
CA ASN A 509 -16.60 39.78 -30.19
C ASN A 509 -17.71 39.19 -29.31
N ILE A 510 -18.81 39.92 -29.15
CA ILE A 510 -20.01 39.48 -28.42
C ILE A 510 -21.23 39.86 -29.27
N THR A 511 -22.20 38.95 -29.42
CA THR A 511 -23.45 39.18 -30.14
C THR A 511 -24.63 38.76 -29.27
N PHE A 512 -25.64 39.62 -29.16
CA PHE A 512 -26.93 39.30 -28.54
C PHE A 512 -28.01 39.35 -29.62
N GLN A 513 -28.76 38.26 -29.79
CA GLN A 513 -29.82 38.15 -30.79
C GLN A 513 -30.99 37.35 -30.21
N ALA A 514 -32.21 37.86 -30.39
CA ALA A 514 -33.45 37.17 -30.03
C ALA A 514 -34.46 37.30 -31.17
N THR A 515 -35.32 36.30 -31.36
CA THR A 515 -36.37 36.32 -32.40
C THR A 515 -37.52 37.25 -32.02
N GLU A 516 -37.82 37.38 -30.73
CA GLU A 516 -38.94 38.17 -30.22
C GLU A 516 -38.48 39.47 -29.55
N SER A 517 -37.80 39.39 -28.40
CA SER A 517 -37.39 40.58 -27.65
C SER A 517 -36.02 40.45 -26.97
N ILE A 518 -35.39 41.61 -26.72
CA ILE A 518 -34.26 41.77 -25.82
C ILE A 518 -34.62 42.91 -24.85
N ASP A 519 -34.63 42.62 -23.56
CA ASP A 519 -34.94 43.58 -22.51
C ASP A 519 -33.68 43.92 -21.69
N VAL A 520 -33.35 45.22 -21.57
CA VAL A 520 -32.19 45.70 -20.81
C VAL A 520 -32.65 46.75 -19.80
N ASN A 521 -32.53 46.41 -18.52
CA ASN A 521 -33.01 47.24 -17.41
C ASN A 521 -31.92 47.42 -16.34
N ALA A 522 -31.81 48.62 -15.76
CA ALA A 522 -30.94 48.88 -14.62
C ALA A 522 -31.61 49.89 -13.67
N GLY A 523 -31.46 49.69 -12.36
CA GLY A 523 -32.05 50.58 -11.35
C GLY A 523 -31.33 51.94 -11.20
N MET A 524 -30.09 52.05 -11.69
CA MET A 524 -29.27 53.27 -11.57
C MET A 524 -28.88 53.85 -12.93
N HIS A 525 -28.07 53.13 -13.71
CA HIS A 525 -27.58 53.61 -15.01
C HIS A 525 -27.30 52.48 -15.99
N ILE A 526 -27.43 52.79 -17.28
CA ILE A 526 -26.94 51.99 -18.42
C ILE A 526 -25.95 52.87 -19.18
N THR A 527 -24.78 52.33 -19.53
CA THR A 527 -23.76 53.04 -20.32
C THR A 527 -23.43 52.25 -21.57
N ASN A 528 -23.67 52.86 -22.74
CA ASN A 528 -23.27 52.32 -24.04
C ASN A 528 -22.15 53.20 -24.60
N ALA A 529 -21.00 52.60 -24.94
CA ALA A 529 -19.88 53.31 -25.54
C ALA A 529 -19.21 52.44 -26.61
N ALA A 530 -18.79 53.05 -27.72
CA ALA A 530 -18.05 52.40 -28.79
C ALA A 530 -16.87 53.27 -29.23
N GLY A 531 -15.70 52.67 -29.48
CA GLY A 531 -14.51 53.40 -29.94
C GLY A 531 -14.56 53.86 -31.39
N MET A 532 -15.46 53.26 -32.19
CA MET A 532 -15.67 53.60 -33.61
C MET A 532 -17.14 54.00 -33.82
N ASN A 533 -18.01 53.04 -34.10
CA ASN A 533 -19.40 53.29 -34.48
C ASN A 533 -20.39 52.65 -33.51
N MET A 534 -21.51 53.34 -33.28
CA MET A 534 -22.71 52.81 -32.63
C MET A 534 -23.90 53.06 -33.56
N THR A 535 -24.70 52.04 -33.83
CA THR A 535 -25.83 52.10 -34.78
C THR A 535 -27.11 51.64 -34.09
N HIS A 536 -28.15 52.47 -34.12
CA HIS A 536 -29.50 52.10 -33.71
C HIS A 536 -30.41 52.11 -34.95
N SER A 537 -31.09 51.00 -35.21
CA SER A 537 -32.01 50.85 -36.34
C SER A 537 -33.22 50.04 -35.91
N ALA A 538 -34.42 50.50 -36.26
CA ALA A 538 -35.68 49.81 -35.99
C ALA A 538 -36.60 49.89 -37.20
N GLY A 539 -37.34 48.81 -37.48
CA GLY A 539 -38.32 48.77 -38.58
C GLY A 539 -39.57 49.62 -38.32
N MET A 540 -39.83 49.99 -37.07
CA MET A 540 -40.96 50.85 -36.69
C MET A 540 -40.48 52.13 -36.01
N ASN A 541 -40.17 52.08 -34.71
CA ASN A 541 -39.92 53.27 -33.90
C ASN A 541 -38.62 53.14 -33.08
N ILE A 542 -37.92 54.27 -32.92
CA ILE A 542 -36.91 54.49 -31.87
C ILE A 542 -37.45 55.61 -30.99
N LEU A 543 -37.66 55.33 -29.69
CA LEU A 543 -38.18 56.30 -28.72
C LEU A 543 -37.09 56.62 -27.69
N HIS A 544 -36.77 57.90 -27.53
CA HIS A 544 -35.94 58.40 -26.44
C HIS A 544 -36.79 59.26 -25.52
N ASN A 545 -36.86 58.89 -24.23
CA ASN A 545 -37.57 59.62 -23.20
C ASN A 545 -36.62 59.87 -22.02
N ALA A 546 -36.56 61.10 -21.53
CA ALA A 546 -35.76 61.48 -20.36
C ALA A 546 -36.62 62.34 -19.43
N GLY A 547 -36.62 62.00 -18.14
CA GLY A 547 -37.42 62.71 -17.13
C GLY A 547 -36.85 64.06 -16.68
N ASP A 548 -35.55 64.27 -16.89
CA ASP A 548 -34.83 65.50 -16.51
C ASP A 548 -34.24 66.19 -17.74
N SER A 549 -33.20 65.60 -18.35
CA SER A 549 -32.52 66.20 -19.50
C SER A 549 -32.13 65.18 -20.57
N MET A 550 -32.14 65.62 -21.83
CA MET A 550 -31.64 64.86 -22.99
C MET A 550 -30.67 65.73 -23.80
N SER A 551 -29.41 65.29 -23.88
CA SER A 551 -28.33 66.02 -24.54
C SER A 551 -27.78 65.25 -25.74
N GLN A 552 -27.61 65.93 -26.88
CA GLN A 552 -27.04 65.35 -28.10
C GLN A 552 -25.92 66.26 -28.61
N TYR A 553 -24.75 65.68 -28.87
CA TYR A 553 -23.54 66.42 -29.27
C TYR A 553 -22.81 65.71 -30.41
N SER A 554 -22.37 66.47 -31.42
CA SER A 554 -21.55 66.00 -32.53
C SER A 554 -20.51 67.04 -32.92
N VAL A 555 -19.28 66.63 -33.23
CA VAL A 555 -18.20 67.56 -33.61
C VAL A 555 -18.30 68.02 -35.06
N ASN A 556 -18.59 67.09 -35.98
CA ASN A 556 -18.62 67.38 -37.42
C ASN A 556 -20.05 67.65 -37.91
N ASP A 557 -20.84 66.60 -38.06
CA ASP A 557 -22.17 66.68 -38.65
C ASP A 557 -23.24 66.14 -37.70
N TYR A 558 -24.33 66.91 -37.56
CA TYR A 558 -25.61 66.43 -37.02
C TYR A 558 -26.67 66.53 -38.13
N ARG A 559 -27.25 65.40 -38.54
CA ARG A 559 -28.27 65.34 -39.59
C ARG A 559 -29.58 64.81 -39.02
N LEU A 560 -30.65 65.57 -39.20
CA LEU A 560 -32.02 65.17 -38.89
C LEU A 560 -32.84 65.27 -40.17
N SER A 561 -33.43 64.15 -40.58
CA SER A 561 -34.27 64.06 -41.78
C SER A 561 -35.45 63.14 -41.50
N ALA A 562 -36.65 63.62 -41.82
CA ALA A 562 -37.90 62.87 -41.72
C ALA A 562 -38.93 63.54 -42.64
N THR A 563 -40.00 62.82 -42.99
CA THR A 563 -41.15 63.42 -43.71
C THR A 563 -41.75 64.58 -42.92
N ASN A 564 -41.87 64.43 -41.59
CA ASN A 564 -42.37 65.45 -40.68
C ASN A 564 -41.41 65.61 -39.50
N ILE A 565 -41.04 66.84 -39.17
CA ILE A 565 -40.26 67.18 -37.98
C ILE A 565 -41.05 68.21 -37.18
N THR A 566 -41.38 67.87 -35.93
CA THR A 566 -42.05 68.78 -34.98
C THR A 566 -41.08 69.09 -33.85
N LYS A 567 -40.83 70.38 -33.59
CA LYS A 567 -40.01 70.84 -32.47
C LYS A 567 -40.86 71.77 -31.62
N ILE A 568 -41.06 71.42 -30.35
CA ILE A 568 -41.86 72.19 -29.39
C ILE A 568 -40.97 72.42 -28.18
N ALA A 569 -40.80 73.69 -27.79
CA ALA A 569 -40.21 74.08 -26.52
C ALA A 569 -41.27 74.81 -25.70
N MET A 570 -41.37 74.50 -24.41
CA MET A 570 -42.35 75.14 -23.51
C MET A 570 -41.92 76.53 -23.05
N GLU A 571 -40.60 76.74 -22.95
CA GLU A 571 -40.01 78.02 -22.54
C GLU A 571 -39.26 78.67 -23.70
N ASN A 572 -38.03 78.22 -23.97
CA ASN A 572 -37.14 78.86 -24.94
C ASN A 572 -36.63 77.87 -25.99
N MET A 573 -36.42 78.37 -27.22
CA MET A 573 -35.74 77.64 -28.29
C MET A 573 -34.67 78.52 -28.93
N ASP A 574 -33.41 78.25 -28.57
CA ASP A 574 -32.25 78.96 -29.11
C ASP A 574 -31.63 78.22 -30.31
N VAL A 575 -31.32 78.97 -31.36
CA VAL A 575 -30.59 78.45 -32.53
C VAL A 575 -29.46 79.40 -32.87
N GLN A 576 -28.23 78.93 -32.71
CA GLN A 576 -27.02 79.70 -33.00
C GLN A 576 -26.11 78.92 -33.97
N ALA A 577 -25.68 79.60 -35.04
CA ALA A 577 -24.69 79.07 -35.97
C ALA A 577 -24.00 80.22 -36.72
N LYS A 578 -22.84 79.96 -37.32
CA LYS A 578 -22.17 80.91 -38.24
C LYS A 578 -23.05 81.26 -39.46
N LYS A 579 -23.88 80.31 -39.90
CA LYS A 579 -24.83 80.45 -41.01
C LYS A 579 -26.07 79.62 -40.69
N ILE A 580 -27.25 80.22 -40.82
CA ILE A 580 -28.53 79.53 -40.71
C ILE A 580 -29.27 79.74 -42.04
N GLU A 581 -29.70 78.66 -42.68
CA GLU A 581 -30.54 78.69 -43.87
C GLU A 581 -31.84 77.96 -43.59
N LYS A 582 -32.97 78.59 -43.92
CA LYS A 582 -34.30 77.99 -43.82
C LYS A 582 -35.01 78.20 -45.15
N THR A 583 -35.41 77.11 -45.79
CA THR A 583 -36.10 77.10 -47.08
C THR A 583 -37.36 76.24 -46.93
N ALA A 584 -38.51 76.77 -47.32
CA ALA A 584 -39.79 76.08 -47.29
C ALA A 584 -40.73 76.68 -48.36
N GLU A 585 -41.70 75.89 -48.85
CA GLU A 585 -42.75 76.40 -49.74
C GLU A 585 -43.61 77.46 -49.05
N GLN A 586 -43.87 77.27 -47.75
CA GLN A 586 -44.56 78.22 -46.89
C GLN A 586 -43.80 78.36 -45.56
N MET A 587 -43.61 79.60 -45.11
CA MET A 587 -43.04 79.90 -43.80
C MET A 587 -43.95 80.85 -43.03
N LYS A 588 -44.31 80.49 -41.80
CA LYS A 588 -45.00 81.36 -40.84
C LYS A 588 -44.07 81.58 -39.64
N VAL A 589 -43.81 82.84 -39.32
CA VAL A 589 -43.12 83.26 -38.10
C VAL A 589 -44.04 84.27 -37.44
N ASP A 590 -44.38 84.04 -36.18
CA ASP A 590 -45.40 84.81 -35.46
C ASP A 590 -44.92 85.04 -34.02
N SER A 591 -45.14 86.25 -33.51
CA SER A 591 -45.06 86.54 -32.08
C SER A 591 -46.45 86.96 -31.62
N SER A 592 -47.04 86.19 -30.71
CA SER A 592 -48.45 86.31 -30.36
C SER A 592 -48.75 87.26 -29.20
N LYS A 593 -47.73 87.59 -28.38
CA LYS A 593 -47.88 88.40 -27.16
C LYS A 593 -46.89 89.55 -27.07
N GLU A 594 -45.64 89.30 -27.45
CA GLU A 594 -44.55 90.25 -27.27
C GLU A 594 -43.91 90.64 -28.61
N GLU A 595 -42.77 91.33 -28.57
CA GLU A 595 -42.10 91.84 -29.76
C GLU A 595 -41.44 90.73 -30.61
N MET A 596 -41.39 90.96 -31.94
CA MET A 596 -40.56 90.19 -32.86
C MET A 596 -39.38 91.06 -33.31
N THR A 597 -38.17 90.68 -32.93
CA THR A 597 -36.96 91.47 -33.21
C THR A 597 -36.06 90.77 -34.23
N ILE A 598 -35.76 91.45 -35.33
CA ILE A 598 -34.83 91.00 -36.38
C ILE A 598 -33.69 92.01 -36.48
N ASN A 599 -32.46 91.59 -36.18
CA ASN A 599 -31.29 92.46 -36.18
C ASN A 599 -30.18 91.92 -37.11
N SER A 600 -29.49 92.81 -37.82
CA SER A 600 -28.37 92.47 -38.72
C SER A 600 -27.31 93.57 -38.68
N GLY A 601 -26.04 93.19 -38.50
CA GLY A 601 -24.91 94.13 -38.54
C GLY A 601 -24.55 94.66 -39.94
N LYS A 602 -25.22 94.19 -41.00
CA LYS A 602 -25.04 94.68 -42.39
C LYS A 602 -26.35 95.07 -43.06
N SER A 603 -27.21 94.09 -43.36
CA SER A 603 -28.48 94.32 -44.05
C SER A 603 -29.50 93.21 -43.78
N VAL A 604 -30.78 93.55 -43.88
CA VAL A 604 -31.92 92.62 -43.91
C VAL A 604 -32.63 92.80 -45.26
N ALA A 605 -32.87 91.72 -46.00
CA ALA A 605 -33.51 91.78 -47.32
C ALA A 605 -34.75 90.89 -47.35
N ILE A 606 -35.93 91.52 -47.47
CA ILE A 606 -37.22 90.83 -47.65
C ILE A 606 -37.63 91.00 -49.11
N LYS A 607 -37.70 89.90 -49.86
CA LYS A 607 -38.05 89.91 -51.29
C LYS A 607 -39.28 89.04 -51.52
N SER A 608 -40.29 89.60 -52.18
CA SER A 608 -41.51 88.90 -52.59
C SER A 608 -41.74 89.14 -54.09
N ALA A 609 -42.23 88.13 -54.81
CA ALA A 609 -42.68 88.28 -56.20
C ALA A 609 -44.01 89.05 -56.30
N GLU A 610 -44.73 89.16 -55.18
CA GLU A 610 -45.93 89.98 -55.00
C GLU A 610 -45.67 91.14 -54.02
N LYS A 611 -46.71 91.94 -53.69
CA LYS A 611 -46.57 93.05 -52.72
C LYS A 611 -46.34 92.52 -51.30
N SER A 612 -45.21 92.86 -50.69
CA SER A 612 -44.99 92.70 -49.25
C SER A 612 -45.93 93.63 -48.48
N LYS A 613 -46.80 93.08 -47.63
CA LYS A 613 -47.62 93.86 -46.70
C LYS A 613 -46.94 93.84 -45.33
N LEU A 614 -46.25 94.93 -45.02
CA LEU A 614 -45.76 95.23 -43.67
C LEU A 614 -46.83 96.12 -43.03
N PHE A 615 -47.50 95.63 -41.99
CA PHE A 615 -48.54 96.35 -41.25
C PHE A 615 -48.02 96.80 -39.89
#